data_AF-A0A534NRV1-F1
#
_entry.id   AF-A0A534NRV1-F1
#
_cell.length_a   1.000
_cell.length_b   1.000
_cell.length_c   1.000
_cell.angle_alpha   90.00
_cell.angle_beta   90.00
_cell.angle_gamma   90.00
#
_symmetry.space_group_name_H-M   'P 1'
#
loop_
_entity.id
_entity.type
_entity.pdbx_description
1 polymer ?
#
loop_
_entity_poly.entity_id
_entity_poly.type
_entity_poly.pdbx_seq_one_letter_code
_entity_poly.pdbx_strand_id
1 'polypeptide(L)'
;MVIEELDPGAAAEWDAYVEGKEPANCYHLHGWRTAGERAYGLRAPYLVARSRPRGELLGALPLFFVRSAPLRGYATTGLFGSYGPVLAEDAGIAALLLREACRRARDAGLGSLRFKGFGEEPAATGFIPLDHWVIATVALWPSPEQAWAAIRGKERNLV
;
A
#
# COMPACT_ATOMS: atom_id res chain seq x y z
N MET A 1 1.28 -11.86 18.89
CA MET A 1 1.63 -10.89 17.82
C MET A 1 1.97 -9.53 18.42
N VAL A 2 2.74 -8.70 17.70
CA VAL A 2 2.98 -7.26 17.91
C VAL A 2 2.71 -6.50 16.62
N ILE A 3 2.31 -5.22 16.72
CA ILE A 3 2.40 -4.27 15.61
C ILE A 3 3.56 -3.31 15.92
N GLU A 4 4.51 -3.20 15.01
CA GLU A 4 5.70 -2.36 15.17
C GLU A 4 6.07 -1.64 13.87
N GLU A 5 6.99 -0.68 13.98
CA GLU A 5 7.58 -0.06 12.79
C GLU A 5 8.59 -1.02 12.20
N LEU A 6 8.61 -1.14 10.86
CA LEU A 6 9.60 -1.93 10.16
C LEU A 6 11.01 -1.41 10.47
N ASP A 7 11.89 -2.31 10.91
CA ASP A 7 13.30 -2.02 11.10
C ASP A 7 13.90 -1.42 9.81
N PRO A 8 14.68 -0.33 9.86
CA PRO A 8 15.33 0.25 8.69
C PRO A 8 16.14 -0.74 7.84
N GLY A 9 16.67 -1.82 8.42
CA GLY A 9 17.43 -2.86 7.75
C GLY A 9 16.61 -4.04 7.21
N ALA A 10 15.29 -4.08 7.45
CA ALA A 10 14.43 -5.22 7.12
C ALA A 10 13.77 -5.13 5.72
N ALA A 11 14.39 -4.43 4.77
CA ALA A 11 13.89 -4.29 3.41
C ALA A 11 13.69 -5.64 2.70
N ALA A 12 14.68 -6.54 2.81
CA ALA A 12 14.62 -7.86 2.17
C ALA A 12 13.54 -8.77 2.78
N GLU A 13 13.34 -8.71 4.10
CA GLU A 13 12.27 -9.45 4.78
C GLU A 13 10.89 -8.94 4.36
N TRP A 14 10.74 -7.62 4.26
CA TRP A 14 9.52 -6.98 3.78
C TRP A 14 9.19 -7.42 2.35
N ASP A 15 10.14 -7.28 1.43
CA ASP A 15 9.90 -7.60 0.02
C ASP A 15 9.59 -9.10 -0.16
N ALA A 16 10.28 -9.99 0.57
CA ALA A 16 9.98 -11.42 0.57
C ALA A 16 8.56 -11.72 1.08
N TYR A 17 8.08 -11.02 2.11
CA TYR A 17 6.70 -11.15 2.57
C TYR A 17 5.70 -10.67 1.52
N VAL A 18 5.94 -9.50 0.92
CA VAL A 18 5.07 -8.92 -0.11
C VAL A 18 4.98 -9.82 -1.34
N GLU A 19 6.11 -10.32 -1.85
CA GLU A 19 6.17 -11.21 -3.01
C GLU A 19 5.43 -12.54 -2.78
N GLY A 20 5.33 -12.98 -1.52
CA GLY A 20 4.58 -14.17 -1.14
C GLY A 20 3.05 -13.98 -1.06
N LYS A 21 2.53 -12.77 -1.30
CA LYS A 21 1.08 -12.48 -1.22
C LYS A 21 0.47 -12.31 -2.60
N GLU A 22 -0.47 -13.18 -2.93
CA GLU A 22 -1.28 -13.10 -4.15
C GLU A 22 -1.92 -11.71 -4.39
N PRO A 23 -2.50 -11.02 -3.38
CA PRO A 23 -3.08 -9.70 -3.61
C PRO A 23 -2.06 -8.54 -3.65
N ALA A 24 -0.76 -8.82 -3.49
CA ALA A 24 0.26 -7.79 -3.55
C ALA A 24 0.49 -7.26 -4.97
N ASN A 25 1.09 -6.08 -5.02
CA ASN A 25 1.53 -5.45 -6.26
C ASN A 25 2.80 -4.62 -5.98
N CYS A 26 3.42 -4.09 -7.03
CA CYS A 26 4.68 -3.36 -6.91
C CYS A 26 4.62 -2.12 -5.99
N TYR A 27 3.43 -1.57 -5.71
CA TYR A 27 3.25 -0.45 -4.79
C TYR A 27 3.42 -0.81 -3.32
N HIS A 28 3.41 -2.10 -2.98
CA HIS A 28 3.69 -2.58 -1.63
C HIS A 28 5.18 -2.73 -1.36
N LEU A 29 6.02 -2.82 -2.39
CA LEU A 29 7.46 -3.07 -2.24
C LEU A 29 8.17 -1.95 -1.47
N HIS A 30 9.22 -2.32 -0.74
CA HIS A 30 10.03 -1.42 0.07
C HIS A 30 10.68 -0.31 -0.75
N GLY A 31 10.90 -0.53 -2.05
CA GLY A 31 11.40 0.50 -2.97
C GLY A 31 10.60 1.82 -2.89
N TRP A 32 9.29 1.77 -2.61
CA TRP A 32 8.48 2.98 -2.42
C TRP A 32 8.79 3.73 -1.13
N ARG A 33 9.20 3.04 -0.06
CA ARG A 33 9.74 3.67 1.15
C ARG A 33 10.98 4.48 0.79
N THR A 34 11.91 3.87 0.06
CA THR A 34 13.14 4.51 -0.42
C THR A 34 12.85 5.71 -1.31
N ALA A 35 11.90 5.60 -2.24
CA ALA A 35 11.49 6.70 -3.10
C ALA A 35 10.89 7.86 -2.30
N GLY A 36 9.99 7.58 -1.35
CA GLY A 36 9.38 8.56 -0.46
C GLY A 36 10.40 9.31 0.41
N GLU A 37 11.32 8.57 1.01
CA GLU A 37 12.35 9.12 1.89
C GLU A 37 13.39 9.95 1.10
N ARG A 38 13.91 9.41 -0.01
CA ARG A 38 15.02 10.04 -0.75
C ARG A 38 14.58 11.16 -1.68
N ALA A 39 13.49 10.99 -2.41
CA ALA A 39 13.06 11.98 -3.39
C ALA A 39 12.24 13.12 -2.76
N TYR A 40 11.53 12.83 -1.66
CA TYR A 40 10.56 13.76 -1.08
C TYR A 40 10.81 14.08 0.40
N GLY A 41 11.81 13.46 1.04
CA GLY A 41 12.10 13.69 2.46
C GLY A 41 10.96 13.26 3.40
N LEU A 42 10.10 12.35 2.97
CA LEU A 42 8.95 11.91 3.76
C LEU A 42 9.40 10.97 4.87
N ARG A 43 8.77 11.07 6.05
CA ARG A 43 8.82 9.98 7.04
C ARG A 43 7.95 8.84 6.51
N ALA A 44 8.52 7.64 6.38
CA ALA A 44 7.81 6.47 5.88
C ALA A 44 7.80 5.33 6.92
N PRO A 45 7.02 5.46 8.00
CA PRO A 45 6.98 4.50 9.12
C PRO A 45 6.15 3.27 8.77
N TYR A 46 6.63 2.48 7.81
CA TYR A 46 6.02 1.22 7.41
C TYR A 46 5.73 0.35 8.65
N LEU A 47 4.55 -0.24 8.69
CA LEU A 47 4.10 -1.03 9.83
C LEU A 47 4.10 -2.50 9.49
N VAL A 48 4.53 -3.31 10.45
CA VAL A 48 4.47 -4.77 10.37
C VAL A 48 3.70 -5.35 11.53
N ALA A 49 2.95 -6.41 11.25
CA ALA A 49 2.41 -7.32 12.25
C ALA A 49 3.34 -8.52 12.34
N ARG A 50 3.82 -8.85 13.53
CA ARG A 50 4.81 -9.93 13.74
C ARG A 50 4.41 -10.90 14.82
N SER A 51 4.63 -12.20 14.61
CA SER A 51 4.49 -13.18 15.68
C SER A 51 5.53 -12.93 16.80
N ARG A 52 5.18 -13.16 18.08
CA ARG A 52 6.13 -12.97 19.20
C ARG A 52 6.90 -14.28 19.45
N PRO A 53 8.19 -14.22 19.86
CA PRO A 53 8.93 -13.03 20.30
C PRO A 53 9.71 -12.28 19.21
N ARG A 54 10.05 -12.92 18.07
CA ARG A 54 10.53 -12.31 16.81
C ARG A 54 10.28 -13.33 15.70
N GLY A 55 9.01 -13.55 15.40
CA GLY A 55 8.58 -14.54 14.43
C GLY A 55 8.36 -13.94 13.05
N GLU A 56 7.66 -14.70 12.22
CA GLU A 56 7.28 -14.32 10.87
C GLU A 56 6.41 -13.06 10.83
N LEU A 57 6.45 -12.40 9.67
CA LEU A 57 5.50 -11.35 9.33
C LEU A 57 4.13 -11.97 9.11
N LEU A 58 3.13 -11.40 9.76
CA LEU A 58 1.72 -11.74 9.64
C LEU A 58 0.92 -10.65 8.92
N GLY A 59 1.57 -9.53 8.62
CA GLY A 59 0.98 -8.40 7.92
C GLY A 59 1.96 -7.25 7.71
N ALA A 60 1.71 -6.49 6.65
CA ALA A 60 2.55 -5.41 6.18
C ALA A 60 1.66 -4.26 5.68
N LEU A 61 1.92 -3.04 6.16
CA LEU A 61 1.20 -1.84 5.74
C LEU A 61 2.20 -0.71 5.42
N PRO A 62 2.38 -0.37 4.12
CA PRO A 62 3.08 0.85 3.76
C PRO A 62 2.44 2.06 4.44
N LEU A 63 3.24 3.00 4.92
CA LEU A 63 2.74 4.19 5.59
C LEU A 63 3.70 5.36 5.36
N PHE A 64 3.15 6.49 4.92
CA PHE A 64 3.90 7.71 4.61
C PHE A 64 3.25 8.90 5.27
N PHE A 65 4.05 9.81 5.83
CA PHE A 65 3.57 11.04 6.44
C PHE A 65 3.84 12.22 5.52
N VAL A 66 2.77 12.77 4.97
CA VAL A 66 2.80 13.97 4.11
C VAL A 66 2.46 15.18 4.97
N ARG A 67 3.46 16.03 5.24
CA ARG A 67 3.27 17.28 5.99
C ARG A 67 2.93 18.42 5.03
N SER A 68 2.08 19.33 5.46
CA SER A 68 1.61 20.44 4.62
C SER A 68 1.42 21.70 5.45
N ALA A 69 2.51 22.33 5.91
CA ALA A 69 2.43 23.56 6.68
C ALA A 69 1.79 24.71 5.86
N PRO A 70 0.94 25.57 6.45
CA PRO A 70 0.54 25.63 7.88
C PRO A 70 -0.62 24.68 8.26
N LEU A 71 -1.18 23.93 7.31
CA LEU A 71 -2.27 22.99 7.55
C LEU A 71 -1.79 21.70 8.23
N ARG A 72 -2.73 20.95 8.79
CA ARG A 72 -2.44 19.59 9.26
C ARG A 72 -2.26 18.68 8.05
N GLY A 73 -1.10 18.03 7.98
CA GLY A 73 -0.79 17.04 6.95
C GLY A 73 -1.64 15.77 7.08
N TYR A 74 -1.31 14.73 6.31
CA TYR A 74 -2.01 13.44 6.35
C TYR A 74 -1.03 12.27 6.27
N ALA A 75 -1.43 11.13 6.81
CA ALA A 75 -0.78 9.86 6.55
C ALA A 75 -1.45 9.19 5.33
N THR A 76 -0.70 8.39 4.57
CA THR A 76 -1.23 7.63 3.42
C THR A 76 -0.59 6.25 3.33
N THR A 77 -1.36 5.25 2.90
CA THR A 77 -0.86 3.86 2.72
C THR A 77 -0.22 3.61 1.35
N GLY A 78 -0.05 4.66 0.55
CA GLY A 78 0.60 4.60 -0.74
C GLY A 78 0.91 5.99 -1.29
N LEU A 79 2.02 6.11 -2.00
CA LEU A 79 2.41 7.33 -2.71
C LEU A 79 1.82 7.33 -4.13
N PHE A 80 1.38 8.49 -4.62
CA PHE A 80 0.78 8.60 -5.97
C PHE A 80 -0.39 7.62 -6.16
N GLY A 81 -0.67 7.20 -7.39
CA GLY A 81 -1.72 6.23 -7.73
C GLY A 81 -1.47 4.80 -7.23
N SER A 82 -0.76 4.63 -6.11
CA SER A 82 -0.63 3.35 -5.40
C SER A 82 -1.98 2.98 -4.78
N TYR A 83 -2.58 1.90 -5.27
CA TYR A 83 -3.77 1.29 -4.69
C TYR A 83 -3.50 -0.18 -4.42
N GLY A 84 -3.91 -0.66 -3.26
CA GLY A 84 -3.69 -2.03 -2.84
C GLY A 84 -4.41 -2.34 -1.53
N PRO A 85 -4.71 -3.63 -1.27
CA PRO A 85 -5.30 -4.02 0.00
C PRO A 85 -4.30 -3.90 1.14
N VAL A 86 -4.77 -4.04 2.37
CA VAL A 86 -3.85 -4.30 3.48
C VAL A 86 -3.35 -5.74 3.38
N LEU A 87 -2.03 -5.93 3.31
CA LEU A 87 -1.46 -7.28 3.28
C LEU A 87 -1.42 -7.83 4.70
N ALA A 88 -2.16 -8.90 4.96
CA ALA A 88 -2.21 -9.59 6.25
C ALA A 88 -2.69 -11.03 6.09
N GLU A 89 -2.39 -11.90 7.07
CA GLU A 89 -2.91 -13.29 7.07
C GLU A 89 -4.42 -13.35 7.30
N ASP A 90 -4.99 -12.35 7.99
CA ASP A 90 -6.44 -12.25 8.20
C ASP A 90 -6.92 -10.80 8.35
N ALA A 91 -8.23 -10.61 8.23
CA ALA A 91 -8.88 -9.30 8.31
C ALA A 91 -8.75 -8.63 9.69
N GLY A 92 -8.58 -9.41 10.77
CA GLY A 92 -8.35 -8.90 12.11
C GLY A 92 -6.97 -8.26 12.24
N ILE A 93 -5.94 -8.89 11.68
CA ILE A 93 -4.58 -8.34 11.61
C ILE A 93 -4.55 -7.08 10.75
N ALA A 94 -5.21 -7.10 9.59
CA ALA A 94 -5.36 -5.93 8.74
C ALA A 94 -6.01 -4.75 9.48
N ALA A 95 -7.09 -5.01 10.25
CA ALA A 95 -7.76 -3.98 11.04
C ALA A 95 -6.86 -3.42 12.15
N LEU A 96 -6.03 -4.26 12.78
CA LEU A 96 -5.06 -3.80 13.78
C LEU A 96 -3.97 -2.92 13.17
N LEU A 97 -3.48 -3.24 11.97
CA LEU A 97 -2.52 -2.41 11.23
C LEU A 97 -3.09 -1.02 10.91
N LEU A 98 -4.33 -0.96 10.39
CA LEU A 98 -4.98 0.33 10.10
C LEU A 98 -5.25 1.15 11.35
N ARG A 99 -5.66 0.52 12.46
CA ARG A 99 -5.85 1.19 13.76
C ARG A 99 -4.54 1.78 14.27
N GLU A 100 -3.44 1.05 14.15
CA GLU A 100 -2.12 1.53 14.55
C GLU A 100 -1.63 2.67 13.64
N ALA A 101 -1.87 2.59 12.33
CA ALA A 101 -1.59 3.68 11.41
C ALA A 101 -2.35 4.96 11.78
N CYS A 102 -3.65 4.85 12.12
CA CYS A 102 -4.46 5.95 12.63
C CYS A 102 -3.88 6.54 13.93
N ARG A 103 -3.46 5.68 14.87
CA ARG A 103 -2.85 6.11 16.14
C ARG A 103 -1.57 6.91 15.89
N ARG A 104 -0.66 6.38 15.07
CA ARG A 104 0.61 7.03 14.71
C ARG A 104 0.42 8.33 13.94
N ALA A 105 -0.58 8.40 13.07
CA ALA A 105 -0.93 9.64 12.37
C ALA A 105 -1.37 10.73 13.36
N ARG A 106 -2.22 10.39 14.33
CA ARG A 106 -2.65 11.31 15.40
C ARG A 106 -1.46 11.77 16.27
N ASP A 107 -0.63 10.84 16.72
CA ASP A 107 0.55 11.15 17.54
C ASP A 107 1.53 12.08 16.81
N ALA A 108 1.61 11.97 15.49
CA ALA A 108 2.43 12.84 14.65
C ALA A 108 1.77 14.20 14.31
N GLY A 109 0.57 14.47 14.82
CA GLY A 109 -0.18 15.71 14.59
C GLY A 109 -0.83 15.82 13.21
N LEU A 110 -0.99 14.70 12.50
CA LEU A 110 -1.63 14.68 11.18
C LEU A 110 -3.16 14.72 11.32
N GLY A 111 -3.83 15.35 10.36
CA GLY A 111 -5.28 15.58 10.40
C GLY A 111 -6.10 14.37 9.95
N SER A 112 -5.51 13.46 9.16
CA SER A 112 -6.21 12.30 8.61
C SER A 112 -5.24 11.17 8.23
N LEU A 113 -5.76 9.94 8.16
CA LEU A 113 -5.14 8.83 7.43
C LEU A 113 -5.95 8.57 6.15
N ARG A 114 -5.26 8.43 5.02
CA ARG A 114 -5.83 8.05 3.74
C ARG A 114 -5.39 6.63 3.40
N PHE A 115 -6.30 5.69 3.55
CA PHE A 115 -6.12 4.34 3.01
C PHE A 115 -6.44 4.36 1.51
N LYS A 116 -5.53 3.83 0.70
CA LYS A 116 -5.69 3.73 -0.75
C LYS A 116 -5.89 2.27 -1.15
N GLY A 117 -7.13 1.81 -1.08
CA GLY A 117 -7.55 0.47 -1.48
C GLY A 117 -8.25 0.43 -2.83
N PHE A 118 -8.60 -0.77 -3.27
CA PHE A 118 -9.49 -1.01 -4.41
C PHE A 118 -10.68 -1.85 -3.95
N GLY A 119 -11.90 -1.39 -4.24
CA GLY A 119 -13.13 -2.06 -3.80
C GLY A 119 -13.34 -2.01 -2.28
N GLU A 120 -14.10 -2.97 -1.76
CA GLU A 120 -14.34 -3.09 -0.33
C GLU A 120 -13.11 -3.64 0.40
N GLU A 121 -12.70 -2.95 1.47
CA GLU A 121 -11.67 -3.41 2.40
C GLU A 121 -12.33 -3.65 3.77
N PRO A 122 -12.60 -4.90 4.17
CA PRO A 122 -13.24 -5.20 5.46
C PRO A 122 -12.52 -4.58 6.66
N ALA A 123 -11.18 -4.49 6.60
CA ALA A 123 -10.38 -3.89 7.65
C ALA A 123 -10.56 -2.37 7.79
N ALA A 124 -11.06 -1.69 6.75
CA ALA A 124 -11.26 -0.24 6.71
C ALA A 124 -12.58 0.22 7.37
N THR A 125 -13.12 -0.56 8.30
CA THR A 125 -14.29 -0.18 9.10
C THR A 125 -14.05 1.18 9.79
N GLY A 126 -14.96 2.14 9.57
CA GLY A 126 -14.86 3.49 10.13
C GLY A 126 -14.12 4.51 9.26
N PHE A 127 -13.59 4.10 8.11
CA PHE A 127 -13.12 5.02 7.07
C PHE A 127 -14.32 5.54 6.26
N ILE A 128 -14.20 6.77 5.77
CA ILE A 128 -15.18 7.35 4.83
C ILE A 128 -14.70 7.01 3.41
N PRO A 129 -15.48 6.25 2.62
CA PRO A 129 -15.08 5.90 1.25
C PRO A 129 -15.13 7.13 0.34
N LEU A 130 -14.18 7.21 -0.59
CA LEU A 130 -14.08 8.26 -1.61
C LEU A 130 -13.73 7.63 -2.96
N ASP A 131 -14.74 7.42 -3.81
CA ASP A 131 -14.60 6.79 -5.11
C ASP A 131 -14.22 7.81 -6.19
N HIS A 132 -13.00 8.34 -6.10
CA HIS A 132 -12.51 9.38 -7.02
C HIS A 132 -11.69 8.83 -8.19
N TRP A 133 -11.28 7.56 -8.13
CA TRP A 133 -10.28 7.01 -9.04
C TRP A 133 -10.79 5.77 -9.74
N VAL A 134 -10.45 5.66 -11.02
CA VAL A 134 -10.70 4.48 -11.84
C VAL A 134 -9.37 3.94 -12.36
N ILE A 135 -9.25 2.62 -12.40
CA ILE A 135 -8.10 1.93 -12.98
C ILE A 135 -8.65 1.10 -14.15
N ALA A 136 -8.20 1.42 -15.36
CA ALA A 136 -8.48 0.58 -16.52
C ALA A 136 -7.49 -0.59 -16.51
N THR A 137 -8.00 -1.81 -16.42
CA THR A 137 -7.20 -3.04 -16.48
C THR A 137 -7.41 -3.74 -17.82
N VAL A 138 -6.33 -4.26 -18.38
CA VAL A 138 -6.34 -5.12 -19.57
C VAL A 138 -5.61 -6.39 -19.21
N ALA A 139 -6.25 -7.53 -19.41
CA ALA A 139 -5.61 -8.82 -19.24
C ALA A 139 -4.48 -8.97 -20.28
N LEU A 140 -3.29 -9.39 -19.83
CA LEU A 140 -2.20 -9.66 -20.75
C LEU A 140 -2.47 -10.95 -21.52
N TRP A 141 -2.24 -10.91 -22.83
CA TRP A 141 -2.36 -12.09 -23.68
C TRP A 141 -1.10 -12.96 -23.60
N PRO A 142 -1.24 -14.29 -23.74
CA PRO A 142 -0.11 -15.22 -23.75
C PRO A 142 0.94 -14.96 -24.85
N SER A 143 0.58 -14.30 -25.94
CA SER A 143 1.51 -13.96 -27.02
C SER A 143 1.27 -12.56 -27.62
N PRO A 144 2.31 -11.95 -28.22
CA PRO A 144 2.18 -10.68 -28.94
C PRO A 144 1.15 -10.72 -30.07
N GLU A 145 1.04 -11.84 -30.79
CA GLU A 145 0.11 -12.01 -31.92
C GLU A 145 -1.34 -11.99 -31.43
N GLN A 146 -1.61 -12.65 -30.30
CA GLN A 146 -2.92 -12.64 -29.65
C GLN A 146 -3.27 -11.24 -29.12
N ALA A 147 -2.30 -10.55 -28.52
CA ALA A 147 -2.49 -9.17 -28.09
C ALA A 147 -2.85 -8.26 -29.27
N TRP A 148 -2.10 -8.36 -30.37
CA TRP A 148 -2.35 -7.58 -31.58
C TRP A 148 -3.75 -7.85 -32.17
N ALA A 149 -4.13 -9.13 -32.27
CA ALA A 149 -5.44 -9.52 -32.79
C ALA A 149 -6.62 -9.04 -31.91
N ALA A 150 -6.39 -8.84 -30.61
CA ALA A 150 -7.42 -8.38 -29.68
C ALA A 150 -7.65 -6.86 -29.72
N ILE A 151 -6.67 -6.07 -30.17
CA ILE A 151 -6.85 -4.64 -30.41
C ILE A 151 -7.88 -4.46 -31.54
N ARG A 152 -8.80 -3.50 -31.42
CA ARG A 152 -9.78 -3.20 -32.47
C ARG A 152 -9.11 -2.56 -33.70
N GLY A 153 -9.69 -2.75 -34.88
CA GLY A 153 -9.03 -2.39 -36.15
C GLY A 153 -8.67 -0.91 -36.31
N LYS A 154 -9.45 0.01 -35.74
CA LYS A 154 -9.15 1.45 -35.79
C LYS A 154 -7.95 1.80 -34.89
N GLU A 155 -7.85 1.15 -33.75
CA GLU A 155 -6.83 1.34 -32.73
C GLU A 155 -5.50 0.71 -33.15
N ARG A 156 -5.52 -0.42 -33.87
CA ARG A 156 -4.29 -1.02 -34.45
C ARG A 156 -3.54 -0.07 -35.40
N ASN A 157 -4.25 0.83 -36.08
CA ASN A 157 -3.63 1.79 -37.00
C ASN A 157 -2.89 2.94 -36.28
N LEU A 158 -2.91 2.97 -34.94
CA LEU A 158 -2.31 4.02 -34.10
C LEU A 158 -1.14 3.51 -33.23
N VAL A 159 -0.86 2.20 -33.26
CA VAL A 159 0.22 1.53 -32.51
C VAL A 159 1.39 1.29 -33.45
#